data_AF-A0ABD5QC16-F1
#
_entry.id   AF-A0ABD5QC16-F1
#
_cell.length_a   1.000
_cell.length_b   1.000
_cell.length_c   1.000
_cell.angle_alpha   90.00
_cell.angle_beta   90.00
_cell.angle_gamma   90.00
#
_symmetry.space_group_name_H-M   'P 1'
#
loop_
_entity.id
_entity.type
_entity.pdbx_description
1 polymer ?
#
loop_
_entity_poly.entity_id
_entity_poly.type
_entity_poly.pdbx_seq_one_letter_code
_entity_poly.pdbx_strand_id
1 'polypeptide(L)'
;MPSFIEAEIQHRLWLWLEETQGYDVWPEVTLDKGRVDLLAETPDGEHWGYEVKGASNINLSTIKQLHKYLESGYLDRIFFASYEVDNFLSLVEDNDYHYLLDHGKCYEAAAGAHQLIDQGVDPSQITNRIQKENPNILEIQLEGGRRLEDNRTFEQWMSQLPNWKSGFEEEHQPTNPNIEDVVSTISDAINWFPYTKQFGVVQVPLDVEQVKMGGRTKINEDLGELLTSQPSTDPRVIREAGLFPRERTISPVTNESSLHHAVWQEFGGLPEGALPNSKRGKDPVLMNTSINIDLLSFDGGTTATEIMESGGKVVGIEAKTRSGLNSTERLNEQLVKYTKGGGLTHIYLAIPASDTDKAITLLDQFSSSASEKCGVIGVNNDGSVDIEMEAKEFSLENDGYGSPPEYPFYIGYGNADISDAPGIISCFSHPDE
;
A
#
# COMPACT_ATOMS: atom_id res chain seq x y z
N MET A 1 -9.93 6.26 -0.51
CA MET A 1 -9.43 5.96 0.85
C MET A 1 -8.25 6.87 1.11
N PRO A 2 -8.09 7.41 2.33
CA PRO A 2 -6.91 8.19 2.68
C PRO A 2 -5.64 7.35 2.54
N SER A 3 -4.55 7.94 2.08
CA SER A 3 -3.24 7.28 1.92
C SER A 3 -2.74 6.66 3.21
N PHE A 4 -2.92 7.36 4.34
CA PHE A 4 -2.39 6.94 5.63
C PHE A 4 -2.93 5.59 6.12
N ILE A 5 -4.10 5.13 5.67
CA ILE A 5 -4.75 3.93 6.22
C ILE A 5 -3.91 2.67 5.98
N GLU A 6 -3.39 2.48 4.77
CA GLU A 6 -2.56 1.30 4.47
C GLU A 6 -1.21 1.38 5.19
N ALA A 7 -0.60 2.57 5.22
CA ALA A 7 0.66 2.80 5.91
C ALA A 7 0.54 2.62 7.43
N GLU A 8 -0.57 3.05 8.03
CA GLU A 8 -0.87 2.86 9.45
C GLU A 8 -1.00 1.36 9.79
N ILE A 9 -1.73 0.59 8.99
CA ILE A 9 -1.82 -0.87 9.15
C ILE A 9 -0.43 -1.51 9.08
N GLN A 10 0.40 -1.07 8.12
CA GLN A 10 1.76 -1.58 7.96
C GLN A 10 2.62 -1.29 9.20
N HIS A 11 2.58 -0.07 9.74
CA HIS A 11 3.37 0.29 10.92
C HIS A 11 2.88 -0.40 12.21
N ARG A 12 1.56 -0.52 12.42
CA ARG A 12 1.01 -1.29 13.55
C ARG A 12 1.40 -2.76 13.48
N LEU A 13 1.33 -3.36 12.29
CA LEU A 13 1.76 -4.74 12.09
C LEU A 13 3.25 -4.90 12.35
N TRP A 14 4.08 -4.01 11.81
CA TRP A 14 5.52 -4.02 12.01
C TRP A 14 5.86 -3.97 13.52
N LEU A 15 5.33 -2.98 14.23
CA LEU A 15 5.57 -2.82 15.67
C LEU A 15 5.25 -4.09 16.46
N TRP A 16 4.10 -4.70 16.19
CA TRP A 16 3.70 -5.95 16.85
C TRP A 16 4.65 -7.11 16.56
N LEU A 17 5.13 -7.23 15.32
CA LEU A 17 6.09 -8.26 14.94
C LEU A 17 7.42 -8.09 15.69
N GLU A 18 7.92 -6.85 15.82
CA GLU A 18 9.17 -6.58 16.54
C GLU A 18 9.00 -6.71 18.06
N GLU A 19 8.09 -5.95 18.65
CA GLU A 19 8.01 -5.79 20.11
C GLU A 19 7.32 -6.96 20.80
N THR A 20 6.30 -7.53 20.16
CA THR A 20 5.49 -8.60 20.76
C THR A 20 5.94 -9.98 20.31
N GLN A 21 6.23 -10.15 19.01
CA GLN A 21 6.67 -11.45 18.48
C GLN A 21 8.20 -11.64 18.55
N GLY A 22 8.98 -10.56 18.69
CA GLY A 22 10.44 -10.62 18.74
C GLY A 22 11.08 -10.95 17.40
N TYR A 23 10.46 -10.52 16.30
CA TYR A 23 10.92 -10.79 14.94
C TYR A 23 11.82 -9.67 14.45
N ASP A 24 12.76 -10.00 13.55
CA ASP A 24 13.46 -9.00 12.76
C ASP A 24 12.60 -8.68 11.52
N VAL A 25 12.34 -7.40 11.23
CA VAL A 25 11.38 -6.99 10.19
C VAL A 25 12.03 -6.06 9.17
N TRP A 26 11.74 -6.29 7.89
CA TRP A 26 12.19 -5.46 6.77
C TRP A 26 11.04 -5.11 5.84
N PRO A 27 10.87 -3.82 5.50
CA PRO A 27 9.81 -3.38 4.60
C PRO A 27 10.23 -3.46 3.13
N GLU A 28 9.24 -3.55 2.24
CA GLU A 28 9.40 -3.43 0.78
C GLU A 28 10.48 -4.34 0.16
N VAL A 29 10.56 -5.59 0.61
CA VAL A 29 11.62 -6.52 0.20
C VAL A 29 11.32 -7.16 -1.17
N THR A 30 12.26 -7.09 -2.11
CA THR A 30 12.09 -7.63 -3.48
C THR A 30 12.38 -9.13 -3.55
N LEU A 31 11.42 -9.92 -4.07
CA LEU A 31 11.41 -11.39 -4.16
C LEU A 31 11.48 -11.91 -5.61
N ASP A 32 12.34 -11.32 -6.46
CA ASP A 32 12.47 -11.54 -7.93
C ASP A 32 11.21 -11.22 -8.77
N LYS A 33 10.08 -11.88 -8.47
CA LYS A 33 8.80 -11.77 -9.19
C LYS A 33 7.81 -10.80 -8.54
N GLY A 34 8.18 -10.21 -7.41
CA GLY A 34 7.34 -9.30 -6.65
C GLY A 34 8.13 -8.57 -5.58
N ARG A 35 7.43 -7.76 -4.79
CA ARG A 35 7.97 -7.05 -3.64
C ARG A 35 6.98 -7.22 -2.51
N VAL A 36 7.41 -7.79 -1.38
CA VAL A 36 6.56 -7.99 -0.19
C VAL A 36 6.54 -6.72 0.64
N ASP A 37 5.39 -6.38 1.22
CA ASP A 37 5.24 -5.14 2.00
C ASP A 37 6.05 -5.23 3.30
N LEU A 38 5.97 -6.36 4.01
CA LEU A 38 6.86 -6.69 5.13
C LEU A 38 7.40 -8.13 5.00
N LEU A 39 8.70 -8.29 5.21
CA LEU A 39 9.35 -9.57 5.50
C LEU A 39 9.69 -9.60 6.98
N ALA A 40 9.32 -10.67 7.68
CA ALA A 40 9.76 -10.92 9.04
C ALA A 40 10.59 -12.21 9.12
N GLU A 41 11.69 -12.18 9.86
CA GLU A 41 12.45 -13.36 10.26
C GLU A 41 12.13 -13.69 11.71
N THR A 42 11.63 -14.90 11.94
CA THR A 42 11.30 -15.39 13.28
C THR A 42 12.58 -15.78 14.05
N PRO A 43 12.52 -15.91 15.40
CA PRO A 43 13.68 -16.32 16.19
C PRO A 43 14.27 -17.69 15.83
N ASP A 44 13.49 -18.57 15.19
CA ASP A 44 13.91 -19.86 14.67
C ASP A 44 14.33 -19.84 13.18
N GLY A 45 14.33 -18.67 12.54
CA GLY A 45 14.86 -18.43 11.20
C GLY A 45 13.89 -18.75 10.05
N GLU A 46 12.59 -18.82 10.31
CA GLU A 46 11.56 -18.84 9.27
C GLU A 46 11.38 -17.43 8.67
N HIS A 47 11.14 -17.36 7.37
CA HIS A 47 10.85 -16.12 6.65
C HIS A 47 9.35 -16.01 6.36
N TRP A 48 8.70 -15.02 6.97
CA TRP A 48 7.27 -14.77 6.83
C TRP A 48 7.07 -13.50 6.00
N GLY A 49 6.35 -13.61 4.89
CA GLY A 49 6.01 -12.46 4.05
C GLY A 49 4.57 -11.99 4.29
N TYR A 50 4.36 -10.68 4.38
CA TYR A 50 3.06 -10.06 4.59
C TYR A 50 2.73 -9.11 3.43
N GLU A 51 1.56 -9.33 2.81
CA GLU A 51 0.90 -8.36 1.94
C GLU A 51 -0.07 -7.53 2.79
N VAL A 52 0.12 -6.22 2.83
CA VAL A 52 -0.70 -5.30 3.61
C VAL A 52 -1.70 -4.59 2.69
N LYS A 53 -2.96 -4.49 3.09
CA LYS A 53 -3.97 -3.75 2.34
C LYS A 53 -4.83 -2.86 3.23
N GLY A 54 -4.99 -1.61 2.79
CA GLY A 54 -5.84 -0.62 3.43
C GLY A 54 -7.33 -0.82 3.20
N ALA A 55 -7.78 -1.59 2.19
CA ALA A 55 -9.20 -1.56 1.77
C ALA A 55 -9.91 -2.91 1.80
N SER A 56 -11.22 -2.84 2.07
CA SER A 56 -12.21 -3.92 1.91
C SER A 56 -12.27 -4.53 0.51
N ASN A 57 -11.94 -3.75 -0.53
CA ASN A 57 -11.98 -4.16 -1.93
C ASN A 57 -10.75 -4.96 -2.32
N ILE A 58 -10.55 -6.06 -1.61
CA ILE A 58 -9.63 -7.12 -1.99
C ILE A 58 -10.05 -7.62 -3.35
N ASN A 59 -9.11 -7.57 -4.27
CA ASN A 59 -9.34 -7.96 -5.64
C ASN A 59 -8.28 -8.96 -6.07
N LEU A 60 -8.44 -9.46 -7.28
CA LEU A 60 -7.64 -10.56 -7.81
C LEU A 60 -6.15 -10.20 -7.90
N SER A 61 -5.79 -8.92 -7.97
CA SER A 61 -4.40 -8.50 -7.94
C SER A 61 -3.70 -8.89 -6.64
N THR A 62 -4.39 -8.86 -5.49
CA THR A 62 -3.86 -9.30 -4.19
C THR A 62 -3.52 -10.79 -4.24
N ILE A 63 -4.43 -11.62 -4.75
CA ILE A 63 -4.21 -13.07 -4.89
C ILE A 63 -3.04 -13.36 -5.86
N LYS A 64 -2.97 -12.65 -6.99
CA LYS A 64 -1.82 -12.73 -7.92
C LYS A 64 -0.51 -12.35 -7.24
N GLN A 65 -0.53 -11.37 -6.35
CA GLN A 65 0.66 -10.91 -5.64
C GLN A 65 1.15 -11.96 -4.64
N LEU A 66 0.25 -12.52 -3.81
CA LEU A 66 0.58 -13.63 -2.91
C LEU A 66 1.11 -14.86 -3.67
N HIS A 67 0.60 -15.10 -4.88
CA HIS A 67 1.13 -16.16 -5.75
C HIS A 67 2.58 -15.89 -6.15
N LYS A 68 2.92 -14.67 -6.57
CA LYS A 68 4.29 -14.31 -6.93
C LYS A 68 5.25 -14.54 -5.75
N TYR A 69 4.79 -14.33 -4.52
CA TYR A 69 5.57 -14.60 -3.31
C TYR A 69 5.81 -16.10 -3.11
N LEU A 70 4.80 -16.93 -3.32
CA LEU A 70 4.96 -18.38 -3.26
C LEU A 70 5.95 -18.89 -4.33
N GLU A 71 5.75 -18.48 -5.59
CA GLU A 71 6.64 -18.87 -6.70
C GLU A 71 8.08 -18.38 -6.55
N SER A 72 8.31 -17.39 -5.68
CA SER A 72 9.64 -16.84 -5.44
C SER A 72 10.56 -17.83 -4.71
N GLY A 73 10.00 -18.72 -3.89
CA GLY A 73 10.74 -19.70 -3.09
C GLY A 73 11.54 -19.11 -1.93
N TYR A 74 11.35 -17.83 -1.57
CA TYR A 74 12.10 -17.16 -0.48
C TYR A 74 11.43 -17.26 0.90
N LEU A 75 10.13 -17.59 0.95
CA LEU A 75 9.30 -17.48 2.14
C LEU A 75 8.84 -18.86 2.63
N ASP A 76 8.90 -19.07 3.93
CA ASP A 76 8.36 -20.24 4.62
C ASP A 76 6.85 -20.07 4.84
N ARG A 77 6.38 -18.84 5.06
CA ARG A 77 4.95 -18.51 5.26
C ARG A 77 4.56 -17.22 4.57
N ILE A 78 3.30 -17.14 4.17
CA ILE A 78 2.73 -15.99 3.47
C ILE A 78 1.42 -15.59 4.15
N PHE A 79 1.30 -14.33 4.50
CA PHE A 79 0.15 -13.74 5.18
C PHE A 79 -0.45 -12.60 4.38
N PHE A 80 -1.76 -12.49 4.45
CA PHE A 80 -2.51 -11.28 4.12
C PHE A 80 -2.81 -10.51 5.41
N ALA A 81 -2.60 -9.20 5.41
CA ALA A 81 -2.87 -8.33 6.56
C ALA A 81 -3.75 -7.14 6.18
N SER A 82 -4.80 -6.90 6.97
CA SER A 82 -5.70 -5.75 6.80
C SER A 82 -6.52 -5.51 8.07
N TYR A 83 -7.20 -4.36 8.18
CA TYR A 83 -8.21 -4.15 9.21
C TYR A 83 -9.51 -4.92 8.92
N GLU A 84 -9.81 -5.16 7.64
CA GLU A 84 -11.00 -5.88 7.18
C GLU A 84 -10.59 -7.13 6.39
N VAL A 85 -10.78 -8.29 7.00
CA VAL A 85 -10.29 -9.57 6.47
C VAL A 85 -11.38 -10.50 5.93
N ASP A 86 -12.65 -10.22 6.23
CA ASP A 86 -13.78 -11.12 5.90
C ASP A 86 -13.91 -11.37 4.39
N ASN A 87 -13.67 -10.34 3.56
CA ASN A 87 -13.70 -10.48 2.11
C ASN A 87 -12.54 -11.36 1.60
N PHE A 88 -11.37 -11.30 2.24
CA PHE A 88 -10.24 -12.19 1.93
C PHE A 88 -10.55 -13.62 2.34
N LEU A 89 -11.05 -13.80 3.55
CA LEU A 89 -11.38 -15.12 4.10
C LEU A 89 -12.42 -15.81 3.23
N SER A 90 -13.49 -15.10 2.86
CA SER A 90 -14.50 -15.61 1.93
C SER A 90 -13.91 -16.04 0.60
N LEU A 91 -12.93 -15.29 0.08
CA LEU A 91 -12.22 -15.57 -1.17
C LEU A 91 -11.32 -16.81 -1.09
N VAL A 92 -10.59 -17.02 0.01
CA VAL A 92 -9.66 -18.16 0.15
C VAL A 92 -10.31 -19.42 0.72
N GLU A 93 -11.47 -19.30 1.36
CA GLU A 93 -12.27 -20.43 1.86
C GLU A 93 -13.25 -20.98 0.82
N ASP A 94 -13.47 -20.25 -0.28
CA ASP A 94 -14.28 -20.68 -1.40
C ASP A 94 -13.77 -22.03 -1.95
N ASN A 95 -14.64 -23.03 -1.90
CA ASN A 95 -14.37 -24.39 -2.35
C ASN A 95 -14.80 -24.61 -3.79
N ASP A 96 -15.54 -23.68 -4.37
CA ASP A 96 -16.26 -23.87 -5.62
C ASP A 96 -15.52 -23.23 -6.81
N TYR A 97 -14.21 -22.97 -6.64
CA TYR A 97 -13.30 -22.50 -7.69
C TYR A 97 -13.78 -21.26 -8.43
N HIS A 98 -14.70 -20.47 -7.87
CA HIS A 98 -15.34 -19.35 -8.57
C HIS A 98 -14.32 -18.31 -9.04
N TYR A 99 -13.23 -18.18 -8.29
CA TYR A 99 -12.14 -17.25 -8.56
C TYR A 99 -11.01 -17.81 -9.42
N LEU A 100 -11.06 -19.11 -9.79
CA LEU A 100 -10.04 -19.72 -10.64
C LEU A 100 -9.96 -19.04 -12.01
N LEU A 101 -11.10 -18.72 -12.63
CA LEU A 101 -11.12 -18.07 -13.94
C LEU A 101 -10.76 -16.59 -13.90
N ASP A 102 -11.00 -15.99 -12.76
CA ASP A 102 -10.63 -14.61 -12.48
C ASP A 102 -9.16 -14.51 -12.02
N HIS A 103 -8.42 -15.63 -12.03
CA HIS A 103 -7.00 -15.66 -11.74
C HIS A 103 -6.17 -15.10 -12.91
N GLY A 104 -5.06 -14.43 -12.58
CA GLY A 104 -4.17 -13.80 -13.57
C GLY A 104 -3.61 -14.76 -14.61
N LYS A 105 -3.32 -15.99 -14.19
CA LYS A 105 -2.86 -17.05 -15.10
C LYS A 105 -3.94 -17.47 -16.09
N CYS A 106 -5.22 -17.45 -15.72
CA CYS A 106 -6.31 -17.74 -16.65
C CYS A 106 -6.48 -16.62 -17.69
N TYR A 107 -6.27 -15.36 -17.30
CA TYR A 107 -6.20 -14.23 -18.23
C TYR A 107 -4.97 -14.29 -19.15
N GLU A 108 -3.79 -14.65 -18.62
CA GLU A 108 -2.55 -14.84 -19.40
C GLU A 108 -2.71 -15.99 -20.41
N ALA A 109 -3.27 -17.11 -19.98
CA ALA A 109 -3.60 -18.24 -20.84
C ALA A 109 -4.64 -17.87 -21.90
N ALA A 110 -5.66 -17.08 -21.53
CA ALA A 110 -6.64 -16.55 -22.47
C ALA A 110 -5.96 -15.67 -23.52
N ALA A 111 -5.17 -14.68 -23.12
CA ALA A 111 -4.42 -13.83 -24.04
C ALA A 111 -3.50 -14.64 -24.96
N GLY A 112 -2.83 -15.67 -24.43
CA GLY A 112 -2.01 -16.59 -25.21
C GLY A 112 -2.82 -17.40 -26.23
N ALA A 113 -3.97 -17.93 -25.83
CA ALA A 113 -4.87 -18.65 -26.71
C ALA A 113 -5.39 -17.78 -27.85
N HIS A 114 -5.67 -16.50 -27.61
CA HIS A 114 -6.12 -15.57 -28.65
C HIS A 114 -5.06 -15.33 -29.70
N GLN A 115 -3.81 -15.08 -29.28
CA GLN A 115 -2.71 -14.91 -30.22
C GLN A 115 -2.55 -16.14 -31.12
N LEU A 116 -2.69 -17.35 -30.57
CA LEU A 116 -2.64 -18.59 -31.35
C LEU A 116 -3.80 -18.68 -32.35
N ILE A 117 -5.01 -18.32 -31.95
CA ILE A 117 -6.20 -18.32 -32.81
C ILE A 117 -6.03 -17.31 -33.96
N ASP A 118 -5.52 -16.11 -33.66
CA ASP A 118 -5.22 -15.09 -34.67
C ASP A 118 -4.12 -15.54 -35.64
N GLN A 119 -3.21 -16.41 -35.18
CA GLN A 119 -2.20 -17.09 -36.01
C GLN A 119 -2.75 -18.30 -36.79
N GLY A 120 -4.04 -18.61 -36.67
CA GLY A 120 -4.72 -19.68 -37.40
C GLY A 120 -4.72 -21.05 -36.71
N VAL A 121 -4.36 -21.12 -35.42
CA VAL A 121 -4.51 -22.35 -34.63
C VAL A 121 -5.99 -22.61 -34.35
N ASP A 122 -6.44 -23.84 -34.58
CA ASP A 122 -7.80 -24.26 -34.29
C ASP A 122 -8.04 -24.27 -32.75
N PRO A 123 -9.03 -23.51 -32.23
CA PRO A 123 -9.38 -23.49 -30.81
C PRO A 123 -9.59 -24.88 -30.18
N SER A 124 -10.05 -25.86 -30.98
CA SER A 124 -10.25 -27.23 -30.53
C SER A 124 -8.94 -27.90 -30.12
N GLN A 125 -7.81 -27.55 -30.74
CA GLN A 125 -6.49 -28.11 -30.38
C GLN A 125 -6.04 -27.65 -29.00
N ILE A 126 -6.25 -26.37 -28.68
CA ILE A 126 -5.94 -25.78 -27.37
C ILE A 126 -6.83 -26.44 -26.30
N THR A 127 -8.13 -26.48 -26.55
CA THR A 127 -9.12 -27.03 -25.61
C THR A 127 -8.88 -28.52 -25.34
N ASN A 128 -8.67 -29.32 -26.39
CA ASN A 128 -8.38 -30.76 -26.23
C ASN A 128 -7.09 -31.00 -25.45
N ARG A 129 -6.07 -30.15 -25.64
CA ARG A 129 -4.80 -30.30 -24.92
C ARG A 129 -4.94 -29.97 -23.43
N ILE A 130 -5.67 -28.90 -23.09
CA ILE A 130 -5.99 -28.55 -21.70
C ILE A 130 -6.79 -29.67 -21.03
N GLN A 131 -7.84 -30.18 -21.68
CA GLN A 131 -8.68 -31.27 -21.16
C GLN A 131 -7.88 -32.56 -20.95
N LYS A 132 -6.94 -32.86 -21.84
CA LYS A 132 -6.07 -34.04 -21.71
C LYS A 132 -5.12 -33.92 -20.52
N GLU A 133 -4.60 -32.73 -20.26
CA GLU A 133 -3.66 -32.47 -19.16
C GLU A 133 -4.38 -32.37 -17.80
N ASN A 134 -5.54 -31.71 -17.78
CA ASN A 134 -6.32 -31.44 -16.58
C ASN A 134 -7.77 -31.95 -16.75
N PRO A 135 -8.02 -33.27 -16.75
CA PRO A 135 -9.35 -33.81 -17.03
C PRO A 135 -10.43 -33.32 -16.07
N ASN A 136 -10.06 -33.04 -14.81
CA ASN A 136 -10.98 -32.58 -13.77
C ASN A 136 -11.39 -31.09 -13.93
N ILE A 137 -10.74 -30.36 -14.84
CA ILE A 137 -11.03 -28.93 -15.07
C ILE A 137 -12.46 -28.70 -15.57
N LEU A 138 -13.05 -29.70 -16.22
CA LEU A 138 -14.43 -29.64 -16.74
C LEU A 138 -15.48 -29.83 -15.65
N GLU A 139 -15.10 -30.37 -14.50
CA GLU A 139 -15.96 -30.53 -13.34
C GLU A 139 -16.06 -29.25 -12.50
N ILE A 140 -15.22 -28.25 -12.82
CA ILE A 140 -15.23 -26.94 -12.17
C ILE A 140 -16.47 -26.16 -12.60
N GLN A 141 -17.40 -26.00 -11.66
CA GLN A 141 -18.52 -25.08 -11.80
C GLN A 141 -18.09 -23.68 -11.39
N LEU A 142 -18.53 -22.68 -12.15
CA LEU A 142 -18.13 -21.30 -11.95
C LEU A 142 -19.38 -20.49 -11.70
N GLU A 143 -19.54 -19.99 -10.49
CA GLU A 143 -20.56 -19.00 -10.19
C GLU A 143 -20.04 -17.62 -10.63
N GLY A 144 -20.91 -16.85 -11.27
CA GLY A 144 -20.53 -15.67 -12.03
C GLY A 144 -19.91 -14.54 -11.19
N GLY A 145 -18.68 -14.15 -11.53
CA GLY A 145 -18.06 -12.92 -11.01
C GLY A 145 -18.83 -11.65 -11.41
N ARG A 146 -19.14 -10.77 -10.44
CA ARG A 146 -19.74 -9.39 -10.48
C ARG A 146 -20.91 -9.09 -11.46
N ARG A 147 -21.32 -10.01 -12.31
CA ARG A 147 -22.56 -10.08 -13.11
C ARG A 147 -23.23 -11.39 -12.73
N LEU A 148 -23.91 -11.35 -11.58
CA LEU A 148 -24.38 -12.47 -10.75
C LEU A 148 -25.53 -13.31 -11.34
N GLU A 149 -25.55 -13.65 -12.63
CA GLU A 149 -26.66 -14.46 -13.18
C GLU A 149 -26.27 -15.65 -14.07
N ASP A 150 -24.99 -15.86 -14.42
CA ASP A 150 -24.60 -16.99 -15.28
C ASP A 150 -23.68 -17.99 -14.57
N ASN A 151 -24.25 -19.11 -14.12
CA ASN A 151 -23.49 -20.33 -13.79
C ASN A 151 -22.85 -20.85 -15.08
N ARG A 152 -21.52 -20.70 -15.20
CA ARG A 152 -20.77 -21.18 -16.36
C ARG A 152 -19.94 -22.39 -15.98
N THR A 153 -19.78 -23.32 -16.91
CA THR A 153 -18.78 -24.39 -16.83
C THR A 153 -17.46 -23.90 -17.40
N PHE A 154 -16.34 -24.53 -17.02
CA PHE A 154 -15.04 -24.20 -17.59
C PHE A 154 -15.05 -24.32 -19.13
N GLU A 155 -15.81 -25.28 -19.67
CA GLU A 155 -16.04 -25.43 -21.11
C GLU A 155 -16.74 -24.20 -21.72
N GLN A 156 -17.76 -23.67 -21.06
CA GLN A 156 -18.43 -22.43 -21.51
C GLN A 156 -17.49 -21.22 -21.43
N TRP A 157 -16.62 -21.13 -20.43
CA TRP A 157 -15.59 -20.08 -20.38
C TRP A 157 -14.57 -20.22 -21.53
N MET A 158 -14.04 -21.43 -21.75
CA MET A 158 -13.13 -21.74 -22.87
C MET A 158 -13.75 -21.39 -24.22
N SER A 159 -15.05 -21.66 -24.40
CA SER A 159 -15.78 -21.32 -25.63
C SER A 159 -15.91 -19.81 -25.88
N GLN A 160 -15.77 -19.00 -24.83
CA GLN A 160 -15.81 -17.54 -24.91
C GLN A 160 -14.46 -16.91 -25.18
N LEU A 161 -13.34 -17.67 -25.04
CA LEU A 161 -12.00 -17.17 -25.36
C LEU A 161 -12.00 -16.44 -26.71
N PRO A 162 -12.39 -17.02 -27.86
CA PRO A 162 -12.31 -16.32 -29.15
C PRO A 162 -13.04 -14.96 -29.23
N ASN A 163 -13.98 -14.69 -28.32
CA ASN A 163 -14.79 -13.47 -28.27
C ASN A 163 -14.42 -12.51 -27.13
N TRP A 164 -13.45 -12.86 -26.28
CA TRP A 164 -13.06 -12.01 -25.16
C TRP A 164 -12.25 -10.82 -25.66
N LYS A 165 -12.85 -9.63 -25.63
CA LYS A 165 -12.12 -8.37 -25.79
C LYS A 165 -12.12 -7.68 -24.44
N SER A 166 -11.06 -7.83 -23.66
CA SER A 166 -10.96 -7.16 -22.36
C SER A 166 -9.78 -6.21 -22.35
N GLY A 167 -9.95 -5.04 -21.73
CA GLY A 167 -8.86 -4.07 -21.54
C GLY A 167 -7.68 -4.57 -20.70
N PHE A 168 -7.70 -5.83 -20.23
CA PHE A 168 -6.60 -6.49 -19.53
C PHE A 168 -5.57 -7.13 -20.49
N GLU A 169 -5.82 -7.09 -21.80
CA GLU A 169 -4.94 -7.68 -22.81
C GLU A 169 -3.54 -7.08 -22.85
N GLU A 170 -3.33 -5.80 -22.54
CA GLU A 170 -2.01 -5.14 -22.71
C GLU A 170 -0.96 -5.55 -21.67
N GLU A 171 -1.36 -5.92 -20.44
CA GLU A 171 -0.42 -6.21 -19.34
C GLU A 171 0.01 -7.70 -19.30
N HIS A 172 -0.67 -8.56 -20.04
CA HIS A 172 -0.53 -10.03 -19.93
C HIS A 172 -0.33 -10.72 -21.28
N GLN A 173 0.15 -10.02 -22.32
CA GLN A 173 0.44 -10.67 -23.60
C GLN A 173 1.70 -11.53 -23.50
N PRO A 174 1.60 -12.87 -23.55
CA PRO A 174 2.79 -13.69 -23.73
C PRO A 174 3.44 -13.33 -25.07
N THR A 175 4.76 -13.31 -25.12
CA THR A 175 5.49 -13.06 -26.37
C THR A 175 5.54 -14.35 -27.17
N ASN A 176 4.74 -14.42 -28.24
CA ASN A 176 4.75 -15.54 -29.20
C ASN A 176 4.45 -16.91 -28.56
N PRO A 177 3.29 -17.05 -27.90
CA PRO A 177 2.92 -18.26 -27.17
C PRO A 177 2.79 -19.46 -28.10
N ASN A 178 2.99 -20.66 -27.54
CA ASN A 178 2.61 -21.92 -28.15
C ASN A 178 1.50 -22.62 -27.34
N ILE A 179 0.93 -23.71 -27.87
CA ILE A 179 -0.17 -24.44 -27.19
C ILE A 179 0.27 -24.95 -25.80
N GLU A 180 1.50 -25.43 -25.65
CA GLU A 180 2.01 -25.93 -24.38
C GLU A 180 2.17 -24.80 -23.35
N ASP A 181 2.52 -23.57 -23.77
CA ASP A 181 2.59 -22.42 -22.86
C ASP A 181 1.21 -22.10 -22.27
N VAL A 182 0.16 -22.10 -23.10
CA VAL A 182 -1.23 -21.88 -22.65
C VAL A 182 -1.68 -22.99 -21.70
N VAL A 183 -1.39 -24.25 -22.04
CA VAL A 183 -1.75 -25.42 -21.24
C VAL A 183 -1.02 -25.40 -19.90
N SER A 184 0.29 -25.13 -19.90
CA SER A 184 1.09 -25.03 -18.68
C SER A 184 0.56 -23.92 -17.78
N THR A 185 0.24 -22.76 -18.33
CA THR A 185 -0.28 -21.62 -17.57
C THR A 185 -1.62 -21.94 -16.88
N ILE A 186 -2.51 -22.68 -17.56
CA ILE A 186 -3.77 -23.17 -16.96
C ILE A 186 -3.52 -24.25 -15.91
N SER A 187 -2.64 -25.22 -16.19
CA SER A 187 -2.24 -26.24 -15.21
C SER A 187 -1.68 -25.62 -13.94
N ASP A 188 -0.84 -24.59 -14.07
CA ASP A 188 -0.27 -23.85 -12.95
C ASP A 188 -1.38 -23.19 -12.12
N ALA A 189 -2.37 -22.56 -12.77
CA ALA A 189 -3.51 -21.95 -12.08
C ALA A 189 -4.30 -22.97 -11.24
N ILE A 190 -4.56 -24.15 -11.80
CA ILE A 190 -5.34 -25.22 -11.14
C ILE A 190 -4.55 -25.84 -9.99
N ASN A 191 -3.29 -26.18 -10.25
CA ASN A 191 -2.40 -26.78 -9.25
C ASN A 191 -2.15 -25.82 -8.09
N TRP A 192 -2.17 -24.51 -8.37
CA TRP A 192 -1.96 -23.49 -7.35
C TRP A 192 -3.18 -23.22 -6.48
N PHE A 193 -4.40 -23.32 -7.02
CA PHE A 193 -5.61 -22.96 -6.28
C PHE A 193 -5.73 -23.60 -4.88
N PRO A 194 -5.37 -24.88 -4.66
CA PRO A 194 -5.32 -25.46 -3.31
C PRO A 194 -4.38 -24.77 -2.31
N TYR A 195 -3.34 -24.07 -2.79
CA TYR A 195 -2.38 -23.35 -1.95
C TYR A 195 -2.91 -22.01 -1.44
N THR A 196 -3.98 -21.44 -2.02
CA THR A 196 -4.60 -20.21 -1.48
C THR A 196 -5.10 -20.42 -0.06
N LYS A 197 -5.52 -21.66 0.25
CA LYS A 197 -5.92 -22.11 1.60
C LYS A 197 -4.74 -22.23 2.57
N GLN A 198 -3.52 -22.08 2.11
CA GLN A 198 -2.34 -22.09 2.96
C GLN A 198 -1.88 -20.67 3.29
N PHE A 199 -2.51 -19.62 2.77
CA PHE A 199 -2.21 -18.26 3.20
C PHE A 199 -2.80 -17.98 4.57
N GLY A 200 -1.97 -17.41 5.44
CA GLY A 200 -2.40 -16.91 6.73
C GLY A 200 -3.12 -15.57 6.59
N VAL A 201 -3.86 -15.21 7.62
CA VAL A 201 -4.63 -13.96 7.66
C VAL A 201 -4.41 -13.31 9.01
N VAL A 202 -3.92 -12.06 8.98
CA VAL A 202 -3.75 -11.21 10.16
C VAL A 202 -4.72 -10.05 10.08
N GLN A 203 -5.53 -9.90 11.12
CA GLN A 203 -6.35 -8.71 11.30
C GLN A 203 -5.56 -7.69 12.10
N VAL A 204 -5.38 -6.50 11.55
CA VAL A 204 -4.72 -5.37 12.22
C VAL A 204 -5.79 -4.39 12.69
N PRO A 205 -5.98 -4.18 14.00
CA PRO A 205 -7.02 -3.31 14.53
C PRO A 205 -6.90 -1.88 14.00
N LEU A 206 -7.96 -1.39 13.36
CA LEU A 206 -8.16 -0.01 12.94
C LEU A 206 -9.67 0.20 12.71
N ASP A 207 -10.32 1.03 13.54
CA ASP A 207 -11.77 1.23 13.47
C ASP A 207 -12.14 2.32 12.45
N VAL A 208 -12.35 1.88 11.20
CA VAL A 208 -12.72 2.74 10.07
C VAL A 208 -13.83 2.11 9.25
N GLU A 209 -14.69 2.94 8.66
CA GLU A 209 -15.81 2.51 7.83
C GLU A 209 -15.73 3.16 6.45
N GLN A 210 -15.84 2.37 5.37
CA GLN A 210 -15.98 2.93 4.03
C GLN A 210 -17.41 3.40 3.77
N VAL A 211 -17.58 4.70 3.54
CA VAL A 211 -18.89 5.28 3.24
C VAL A 211 -19.20 5.07 1.76
N LYS A 212 -20.24 4.27 1.48
CA LYS A 212 -20.64 3.87 0.10
C LYS A 212 -20.96 5.05 -0.83
N MET A 213 -21.38 6.20 -0.28
CA MET A 213 -21.59 7.44 -1.05
C MET A 213 -20.41 8.39 -0.84
N GLY A 214 -19.71 8.73 -1.93
CA GLY A 214 -18.65 9.77 -1.93
C GLY A 214 -17.22 9.26 -1.75
N GLY A 215 -17.01 7.95 -1.53
CA GLY A 215 -15.66 7.36 -1.44
C GLY A 215 -14.81 7.84 -0.25
N ARG A 216 -15.47 8.45 0.75
CA ARG A 216 -14.84 8.86 2.01
C ARG A 216 -14.71 7.66 2.94
N THR A 217 -13.66 7.69 3.76
CA THR A 217 -13.47 6.73 4.85
C THR A 217 -13.80 7.45 6.14
N LYS A 218 -14.76 6.95 6.90
CA LYS A 218 -15.08 7.47 8.22
C LYS A 218 -14.12 6.86 9.23
N ILE A 219 -13.51 7.69 10.07
CA ILE A 219 -12.68 7.25 11.20
C ILE A 219 -13.61 7.18 12.42
N ASN A 220 -13.76 5.98 12.98
CA ASN A 220 -14.52 5.76 14.22
C ASN A 220 -13.59 5.57 15.43
N GLU A 221 -12.30 5.29 15.18
CA GLU A 221 -11.25 5.23 16.21
C GLU A 221 -11.04 6.61 16.87
N ASP A 222 -10.68 6.59 18.15
CA ASP A 222 -10.23 7.80 18.85
C ASP A 222 -8.99 8.37 18.17
N LEU A 223 -8.96 9.68 17.91
CA LEU A 223 -7.82 10.27 17.18
C LEU A 223 -6.51 10.22 17.99
N GLY A 224 -6.56 10.25 19.32
CA GLY A 224 -5.36 10.07 20.14
C GLY A 224 -4.79 8.67 20.00
N GLU A 225 -5.67 7.66 19.93
CA GLU A 225 -5.30 6.27 19.63
C GLU A 225 -4.74 6.12 18.20
N LEU A 226 -5.34 6.80 17.21
CA LEU A 226 -4.85 6.76 15.83
C LEU A 226 -3.47 7.42 15.67
N LEU A 227 -3.20 8.48 16.43
CA LEU A 227 -1.96 9.26 16.33
C LEU A 227 -0.83 8.73 17.22
N THR A 228 -1.07 7.71 18.06
CA THR A 228 0.01 7.12 18.85
C THR A 228 0.77 6.07 18.04
N SER A 229 2.06 5.96 18.29
CA SER A 229 2.88 4.85 17.80
C SER A 229 2.71 3.57 18.63
N GLN A 230 1.91 3.61 19.69
CA GLN A 230 1.74 2.52 20.65
C GLN A 230 0.25 2.18 20.78
N PRO A 231 -0.35 1.57 19.75
CA PRO A 231 -1.76 1.22 19.76
C PRO A 231 -2.05 0.24 20.93
N SER A 232 -3.20 0.43 21.57
CA SER A 232 -3.68 -0.34 22.71
C SER A 232 -4.10 -1.77 22.37
N THR A 233 -4.30 -2.07 21.09
CA THR A 233 -4.79 -3.37 20.62
C THR A 233 -3.84 -3.99 19.61
N ASP A 234 -3.33 -5.17 19.94
CA ASP A 234 -2.46 -5.93 19.06
C ASP A 234 -3.18 -6.49 17.82
N PRO A 235 -2.48 -6.59 16.68
CA PRO A 235 -2.81 -7.49 15.59
C PRO A 235 -3.14 -8.92 16.05
N ARG A 236 -4.03 -9.57 15.30
CA ARG A 236 -4.51 -10.93 15.61
C ARG A 236 -4.39 -11.83 14.39
N VAL A 237 -3.76 -12.98 14.58
CA VAL A 237 -3.77 -14.04 13.57
C VAL A 237 -5.15 -14.69 13.58
N ILE A 238 -5.92 -14.44 12.52
CA ILE A 238 -7.26 -15.03 12.32
C ILE A 238 -7.13 -16.42 11.69
N ARG A 239 -6.10 -16.61 10.87
CA ARG A 239 -5.77 -17.87 10.21
C ARG A 239 -4.27 -18.05 10.16
N GLU A 240 -3.80 -19.19 10.63
CA GLU A 240 -2.40 -19.59 10.49
C GLU A 240 -2.05 -19.91 9.04
N ALA A 241 -0.88 -19.46 8.61
CA ALA A 241 -0.33 -19.83 7.30
C ALA A 241 0.20 -21.27 7.33
N GLY A 242 0.01 -21.99 6.23
CA GLY A 242 0.71 -23.24 5.96
C GLY A 242 2.21 -23.01 5.73
N LEU A 243 2.99 -24.07 5.92
CA LEU A 243 4.43 -24.05 5.70
C LEU A 243 4.74 -24.40 4.25
N PHE A 244 5.48 -23.52 3.58
CA PHE A 244 6.00 -23.74 2.24
C PHE A 244 7.49 -24.11 2.30
N PRO A 245 7.97 -24.97 1.39
CA PRO A 245 9.40 -25.26 1.30
C PRO A 245 10.16 -24.02 0.81
N ARG A 246 11.02 -23.46 1.67
CA ARG A 246 11.96 -22.42 1.27
C ARG A 246 13.07 -23.00 0.40
N GLU A 247 13.14 -22.54 -0.84
CA GLU A 247 14.12 -22.97 -1.85
C GLU A 247 15.28 -21.99 -2.00
N ARG A 248 15.12 -20.77 -1.51
CA ARG A 248 16.06 -19.66 -1.66
C ARG A 248 16.19 -18.85 -0.37
N THR A 249 17.33 -18.20 -0.23
CA THR A 249 17.62 -17.28 0.88
C THR A 249 17.60 -15.85 0.39
N ILE A 250 17.07 -14.94 1.20
CA ILE A 250 17.10 -13.50 0.94
C ILE A 250 17.98 -12.80 1.96
N SER A 251 18.63 -11.72 1.56
CA SER A 251 19.38 -10.82 2.45
C SER A 251 18.76 -9.44 2.32
N PRO A 252 17.72 -9.13 3.13
CA PRO A 252 17.03 -7.85 3.03
C PRO A 252 17.97 -6.70 3.43
N VAL A 253 17.70 -5.53 2.88
CA VAL A 253 18.45 -4.30 3.16
C VAL A 253 17.51 -3.24 3.71
N THR A 254 17.97 -2.52 4.71
CA THR A 254 17.29 -1.33 5.23
C THR A 254 17.11 -0.31 4.12
N ASN A 255 15.91 0.28 4.03
CA ASN A 255 15.54 1.24 2.99
C ASN A 255 14.85 2.47 3.60
N GLU A 256 14.24 3.30 2.75
CA GLU A 256 13.56 4.53 3.17
C GLU A 256 12.39 4.24 4.14
N SER A 257 11.63 3.17 3.92
CA SER A 257 10.51 2.78 4.80
C SER A 257 10.97 2.41 6.23
N SER A 258 12.22 1.98 6.42
CA SER A 258 12.79 1.81 7.76
C SER A 258 13.02 3.14 8.48
N LEU A 259 13.38 4.19 7.75
CA LEU A 259 13.44 5.53 8.33
C LEU A 259 12.04 6.01 8.72
N HIS A 260 11.03 5.73 7.89
CA HIS A 260 9.62 6.11 8.15
C HIS A 260 9.14 5.47 9.44
N HIS A 261 9.40 4.17 9.63
CA HIS A 261 8.96 3.46 10.82
C HIS A 261 9.63 3.98 12.09
N ALA A 262 10.95 4.23 12.05
CA ALA A 262 11.68 4.78 13.20
C ALA A 262 11.15 6.16 13.62
N VAL A 263 10.89 7.06 12.66
CA VAL A 263 10.31 8.37 13.00
C VAL A 263 8.85 8.28 13.43
N TRP A 264 8.08 7.33 12.89
CA TRP A 264 6.72 7.08 13.37
C TRP A 264 6.72 6.56 14.81
N GLN A 265 7.62 5.63 15.16
CA GLN A 265 7.77 5.13 16.52
C GLN A 265 8.06 6.26 17.53
N GLU A 266 8.95 7.19 17.17
CA GLU A 266 9.33 8.31 18.04
C GLU A 266 8.24 9.40 18.14
N PHE A 267 7.69 9.84 17.00
CA PHE A 267 6.83 11.02 16.96
C PHE A 267 5.33 10.72 16.94
N GLY A 268 4.94 9.46 16.72
CA GLY A 268 3.57 9.11 16.35
C GLY A 268 3.10 9.89 15.12
N GLY A 269 1.78 10.02 14.97
CA GLY A 269 1.14 10.79 13.91
C GLY A 269 0.61 9.93 12.76
N LEU A 270 0.28 10.61 11.66
CA LEU A 270 -0.28 9.99 10.46
C LEU A 270 0.83 9.73 9.43
N PRO A 271 1.14 8.47 9.12
CA PRO A 271 2.02 8.17 7.99
C PRO A 271 1.36 8.59 6.67
N GLU A 272 2.14 9.03 5.69
CA GLU A 272 1.61 9.56 4.42
C GLU A 272 0.53 10.67 4.57
N GLY A 273 0.73 11.56 5.54
CA GLY A 273 -0.20 12.64 5.87
C GLY A 273 -0.47 13.57 4.70
N ALA A 274 -1.74 13.86 4.45
CA ALA A 274 -2.15 14.69 3.30
C ALA A 274 -2.01 16.19 3.59
N LEU A 275 -1.38 16.92 2.66
CA LEU A 275 -1.17 18.37 2.69
C LEU A 275 -1.73 19.01 1.42
N PRO A 276 -2.15 20.28 1.44
CA PRO A 276 -2.61 20.99 0.25
C PRO A 276 -1.54 21.05 -0.83
N ASN A 277 -1.93 20.76 -2.06
CA ASN A 277 -1.06 20.90 -3.20
C ASN A 277 -1.05 22.35 -3.70
N SER A 278 0.05 23.08 -3.51
CA SER A 278 0.16 24.47 -3.96
C SER A 278 0.27 24.63 -5.50
N LYS A 279 0.49 23.54 -6.27
CA LYS A 279 0.58 23.57 -7.74
C LYS A 279 -0.76 23.15 -8.35
N ARG A 280 -1.46 24.07 -9.04
CA ARG A 280 -2.67 23.73 -9.83
C ARG A 280 -2.26 22.90 -11.04
N GLY A 281 -2.79 21.66 -11.15
CA GLY A 281 -2.79 20.94 -12.41
C GLY A 281 -3.67 21.69 -13.43
N LYS A 282 -3.21 21.86 -14.67
CA LYS A 282 -4.04 22.45 -15.76
C LYS A 282 -5.19 21.53 -16.20
N ASP A 283 -5.21 20.29 -15.71
CA ASP A 283 -6.17 19.27 -16.07
C ASP A 283 -7.18 19.08 -14.91
N PRO A 284 -8.48 19.37 -15.12
CA PRO A 284 -9.53 19.19 -14.11
C PRO A 284 -9.66 17.74 -13.60
N VAL A 285 -9.17 16.75 -14.36
CA VAL A 285 -9.24 15.32 -14.01
C VAL A 285 -8.02 14.89 -13.16
N LEU A 286 -6.92 15.66 -13.19
CA LEU A 286 -5.68 15.42 -12.43
C LEU A 286 -5.46 16.43 -11.31
N MET A 287 -6.51 17.10 -10.82
CA MET A 287 -6.44 17.92 -9.62
C MET A 287 -6.24 17.03 -8.39
N ASN A 288 -5.04 16.48 -8.22
CA ASN A 288 -4.61 15.97 -6.93
C ASN A 288 -4.53 17.19 -6.00
N THR A 289 -5.59 17.39 -5.22
CA THR A 289 -5.73 18.50 -4.28
C THR A 289 -4.75 18.38 -3.12
N SER A 290 -4.14 17.18 -2.95
CA SER A 290 -3.13 16.93 -1.95
C SER A 290 -1.79 16.47 -2.52
N ILE A 291 -0.76 16.74 -1.73
CA ILE A 291 0.53 16.07 -1.72
C ILE A 291 0.64 15.32 -0.40
N ASN A 292 1.39 14.22 -0.35
CA ASN A 292 1.63 13.50 0.90
C ASN A 292 3.03 13.84 1.42
N ILE A 293 3.14 13.91 2.74
CA ILE A 293 4.41 13.92 3.47
C ILE A 293 4.55 12.59 4.20
N ASP A 294 5.77 12.06 4.31
CA ASP A 294 6.00 10.69 4.81
C ASP A 294 5.43 10.48 6.22
N LEU A 295 5.52 11.48 7.10
CA LEU A 295 4.87 11.49 8.41
C LEU A 295 4.35 12.89 8.76
N LEU A 296 3.16 12.95 9.34
CA LEU A 296 2.57 14.19 9.88
C LEU A 296 2.15 13.96 11.33
N SER A 297 2.86 14.60 12.27
CA SER A 297 2.63 14.50 13.71
C SER A 297 2.01 15.78 14.27
N PHE A 298 1.20 15.64 15.32
CA PHE A 298 0.54 16.73 16.03
C PHE A 298 1.00 16.75 17.49
N ASP A 299 1.38 17.93 17.98
CA ASP A 299 1.75 18.17 19.38
C ASP A 299 0.88 19.28 19.95
N GLY A 300 0.09 18.98 20.99
CA GLY A 300 -0.87 19.92 21.59
C GLY A 300 -2.27 19.90 20.96
N GLY A 301 -2.61 18.86 20.20
CA GLY A 301 -3.91 18.65 19.57
C GLY A 301 -3.91 17.38 18.69
N THR A 302 -5.08 17.01 18.18
CA THR A 302 -5.29 15.87 17.27
C THR A 302 -5.62 16.30 15.85
N THR A 303 -5.91 17.58 15.64
CA THR A 303 -6.17 18.15 14.31
C THR A 303 -5.45 19.49 14.15
N ALA A 304 -5.16 19.89 12.91
CA ALA A 304 -4.57 21.20 12.63
C ALA A 304 -5.45 22.36 13.13
N THR A 305 -6.79 22.15 13.18
CA THR A 305 -7.74 23.12 13.72
C THR A 305 -7.50 23.38 15.19
N GLU A 306 -7.41 22.31 16.00
CA GLU A 306 -7.10 22.43 17.43
C GLU A 306 -5.75 23.10 17.66
N ILE A 307 -4.74 22.74 16.85
CA ILE A 307 -3.41 23.36 16.92
C ILE A 307 -3.45 24.86 16.63
N MET A 308 -4.24 25.28 15.63
CA MET A 308 -4.41 26.69 15.27
C MET A 308 -5.01 27.50 16.41
N GLU A 309 -5.89 26.89 17.21
CA GLU A 309 -6.52 27.53 18.38
C GLU A 309 -5.63 27.49 19.64
N SER A 310 -4.88 26.40 19.85
CA SER A 310 -4.13 26.15 21.08
C SER A 310 -2.69 26.66 21.07
N GLY A 311 -2.10 26.83 19.88
CA GLY A 311 -0.69 27.20 19.71
C GLY A 311 0.29 26.01 19.83
N GLY A 312 -0.16 24.81 19.47
CA GLY A 312 0.68 23.60 19.38
C GLY A 312 1.50 23.52 18.08
N LYS A 313 1.91 22.31 17.68
CA LYS A 313 2.68 22.05 16.46
C LYS A 313 1.97 21.07 15.53
N VAL A 314 2.04 21.37 14.24
CA VAL A 314 1.88 20.40 13.15
C VAL A 314 3.26 20.17 12.54
N VAL A 315 3.82 18.98 12.71
CA VAL A 315 5.19 18.62 12.31
C VAL A 315 5.12 17.71 11.09
N GLY A 316 5.70 18.15 9.98
CA GLY A 316 5.89 17.33 8.79
C GLY A 316 7.29 16.74 8.74
N ILE A 317 7.43 15.44 8.51
CA ILE A 317 8.72 14.76 8.39
C ILE A 317 8.78 14.06 7.03
N GLU A 318 9.78 14.41 6.23
CA GLU A 318 10.11 13.73 4.97
C GLU A 318 11.36 12.89 5.22
N ALA A 319 11.35 11.60 4.91
CA ALA A 319 12.51 10.75 5.08
C ALA A 319 13.24 10.52 3.76
N LYS A 320 14.57 10.49 3.77
CA LYS A 320 15.37 10.18 2.58
C LYS A 320 16.59 9.34 2.91
N THR A 321 16.85 8.37 2.05
CA THR A 321 18.14 7.65 2.04
C THR A 321 19.27 8.50 1.44
N ARG A 322 20.52 8.04 1.54
CA ARG A 322 21.69 8.67 0.89
C ARG A 322 21.48 8.96 -0.59
N SER A 323 20.80 8.06 -1.30
CA SER A 323 20.45 8.23 -2.72
C SER A 323 19.44 9.36 -2.94
N GLY A 324 18.49 9.53 -2.03
CA GLY A 324 17.52 10.63 -2.05
C GLY A 324 18.21 12.00 -1.99
N LEU A 325 19.28 12.13 -1.19
CA LEU A 325 20.07 13.36 -1.09
C LEU A 325 20.80 13.76 -2.39
N ASN A 326 21.00 12.81 -3.31
CA ASN A 326 21.61 13.12 -4.62
C ASN A 326 20.61 13.76 -5.60
N SER A 327 19.30 13.74 -5.30
CA SER A 327 18.24 14.32 -6.11
C SER A 327 17.90 15.76 -5.68
N THR A 328 18.93 16.60 -5.54
CA THR A 328 18.93 17.95 -4.96
C THR A 328 17.75 18.83 -5.43
N GLU A 329 17.54 18.98 -6.74
CA GLU A 329 16.50 19.87 -7.27
C GLU A 329 15.09 19.38 -6.92
N ARG A 330 14.84 18.07 -7.07
CA ARG A 330 13.56 17.45 -6.74
C ARG A 330 13.24 17.58 -5.25
N LEU A 331 14.24 17.32 -4.39
CA LEU A 331 14.08 17.43 -2.94
C LEU A 331 13.80 18.89 -2.52
N ASN A 332 14.57 19.85 -3.03
CA ASN A 332 14.31 21.27 -2.79
C ASN A 332 12.90 21.68 -3.23
N GLU A 333 12.47 21.27 -4.43
CA GLU A 333 11.10 21.53 -4.88
C GLU A 333 10.03 20.93 -3.95
N GLN A 334 10.26 19.73 -3.42
CA GLN A 334 9.33 19.05 -2.52
C GLN A 334 9.21 19.78 -1.18
N LEU A 335 10.34 20.10 -0.54
CA LEU A 335 10.35 20.86 0.72
C LEU A 335 9.71 22.24 0.55
N VAL A 336 9.97 22.93 -0.57
CA VAL A 336 9.32 24.21 -0.88
C VAL A 336 7.80 24.05 -1.01
N LYS A 337 7.28 22.96 -1.58
CA LYS A 337 5.83 22.73 -1.67
C LYS A 337 5.21 22.61 -0.27
N TYR A 338 5.83 21.86 0.63
CA TYR A 338 5.34 21.72 2.01
C TYR A 338 5.24 23.08 2.72
N THR A 339 6.25 23.93 2.54
CA THR A 339 6.23 25.28 3.14
C THR A 339 5.15 26.20 2.58
N LYS A 340 4.73 25.99 1.33
CA LYS A 340 3.73 26.82 0.63
C LYS A 340 2.28 26.38 0.87
N GLY A 341 2.08 25.16 1.33
CA GLY A 341 0.75 24.66 1.67
C GLY A 341 0.15 25.33 2.90
N GLY A 342 0.98 25.90 3.78
CA GLY A 342 0.54 26.57 5.00
C GLY A 342 -0.10 25.63 6.05
N GLY A 343 0.01 24.32 5.85
CA GLY A 343 -0.57 23.30 6.75
C GLY A 343 0.38 22.74 7.80
N LEU A 344 1.59 23.30 7.91
CA LEU A 344 2.63 22.84 8.83
C LEU A 344 3.16 24.00 9.66
N THR A 345 3.71 23.69 10.82
CA THR A 345 4.46 24.62 11.68
C THR A 345 5.97 24.35 11.66
N HIS A 346 6.35 23.09 11.45
CA HIS A 346 7.72 22.60 11.42
C HIS A 346 7.86 21.58 10.29
N ILE A 347 9.02 21.56 9.64
CA ILE A 347 9.37 20.56 8.63
C ILE A 347 10.73 19.98 8.98
N TYR A 348 10.86 18.66 8.97
CA TYR A 348 12.12 17.96 9.14
C TYR A 348 12.44 17.07 7.95
N LEU A 349 13.72 16.96 7.64
CA LEU A 349 14.28 15.95 6.76
C LEU A 349 14.92 14.84 7.62
N ALA A 350 14.29 13.67 7.67
CA ALA A 350 14.81 12.49 8.37
C ALA A 350 15.73 11.67 7.47
N ILE A 351 16.91 11.31 7.95
CA ILE A 351 17.94 10.64 7.16
C ILE A 351 18.76 9.70 8.04
N PRO A 352 19.54 8.76 7.47
CA PRO A 352 20.50 7.99 8.26
C PRO A 352 21.47 8.91 9.00
N ALA A 353 21.72 8.66 10.28
CA ALA A 353 22.59 9.47 11.13
C ALA A 353 23.99 9.69 10.53
N SER A 354 24.50 8.71 9.77
CA SER A 354 25.79 8.81 9.07
C SER A 354 25.85 9.84 7.92
N ASP A 355 24.70 10.42 7.52
CA ASP A 355 24.57 11.35 6.39
C ASP A 355 24.11 12.77 6.83
N THR A 356 24.04 13.06 8.13
CA THR A 356 23.47 14.31 8.70
C THR A 356 24.22 15.55 8.28
N ASP A 357 25.54 15.56 8.40
CA ASP A 357 26.41 16.64 7.92
C ASP A 357 26.19 16.96 6.44
N LYS A 358 25.97 15.92 5.62
CA LYS A 358 25.72 16.07 4.18
C LYS A 358 24.37 16.72 3.94
N ALA A 359 23.33 16.34 4.67
CA ALA A 359 22.00 16.94 4.53
C ALA A 359 21.97 18.39 5.00
N ILE A 360 22.62 18.72 6.11
CA ILE A 360 22.72 20.11 6.61
C ILE A 360 23.40 20.99 5.55
N THR A 361 24.56 20.55 5.05
CA THR A 361 25.29 21.26 3.98
C THR A 361 24.46 21.42 2.70
N LEU A 362 23.60 20.44 2.39
CA LEU A 362 22.72 20.47 1.23
C LEU A 362 21.58 21.48 1.42
N LEU A 363 20.97 21.53 2.61
CA LEU A 363 19.91 22.48 2.94
C LEU A 363 20.41 23.92 2.82
N ASP A 364 21.65 24.23 3.21
CA ASP A 364 22.25 25.56 3.04
C ASP A 364 22.28 26.04 1.57
N GLN A 365 22.24 25.11 0.61
CA GLN A 365 22.24 25.40 -0.83
C GLN A 365 20.82 25.54 -1.41
N PHE A 366 19.79 25.19 -0.64
CA PHE A 366 18.41 25.26 -1.08
C PHE A 366 17.88 26.69 -1.06
N SER A 367 16.68 26.88 -1.61
CA SER A 367 16.02 28.18 -1.54
C SER A 367 15.75 28.58 -0.09
N SER A 368 15.74 29.87 0.23
CA SER A 368 15.47 30.38 1.59
C SER A 368 14.15 29.87 2.19
N SER A 369 13.16 29.57 1.35
CA SER A 369 11.91 28.96 1.80
C SER A 369 12.10 27.59 2.44
N ALA A 370 13.06 26.79 1.98
CA ALA A 370 13.39 25.49 2.54
C ALA A 370 14.55 25.56 3.53
N SER A 371 15.65 26.25 3.18
CA SER A 371 16.88 26.27 3.97
C SER A 371 16.73 26.93 5.34
N GLU A 372 15.86 27.95 5.47
CA GLU A 372 15.64 28.64 6.75
C GLU A 372 14.58 27.98 7.63
N LYS A 373 13.82 27.00 7.11
CA LYS A 373 12.64 26.41 7.77
C LYS A 373 12.82 24.93 8.12
N CYS A 374 13.55 24.19 7.30
CA CYS A 374 13.67 22.74 7.45
C CYS A 374 14.73 22.39 8.51
N GLY A 375 14.39 21.50 9.45
CA GLY A 375 15.34 20.84 10.34
C GLY A 375 15.87 19.52 9.78
N VAL A 376 16.79 18.88 10.51
CA VAL A 376 17.35 17.56 10.17
C VAL A 376 17.21 16.62 11.35
N ILE A 377 16.70 15.43 11.07
CA ILE A 377 16.60 14.31 12.00
C ILE A 377 17.57 13.21 11.54
N GLY A 378 18.44 12.76 12.44
CA GLY A 378 19.29 11.59 12.26
C GLY A 378 18.61 10.33 12.80
N VAL A 379 18.54 9.28 12.00
CA VAL A 379 18.06 7.96 12.40
C VAL A 379 19.25 7.00 12.49
N ASN A 380 19.51 6.47 13.67
CA ASN A 380 20.60 5.55 13.94
C ASN A 380 20.27 4.13 13.44
N ASN A 381 21.31 3.28 13.35
CA ASN A 381 21.14 1.90 12.87
C ASN A 381 20.28 1.03 13.81
N ASP A 382 20.11 1.44 15.06
CA ASP A 382 19.27 0.77 16.06
C ASP A 382 17.83 1.33 16.09
N GLY A 383 17.49 2.23 15.16
CA GLY A 383 16.17 2.86 15.08
C GLY A 383 16.01 4.10 15.97
N SER A 384 16.96 4.41 16.85
CA SER A 384 16.88 5.63 17.66
C SER A 384 16.97 6.90 16.81
N VAL A 385 16.27 7.94 17.24
CA VAL A 385 16.06 9.17 16.47
C VAL A 385 16.58 10.37 17.23
N ASP A 386 17.43 11.18 16.59
CA ASP A 386 18.04 12.38 17.16
C ASP A 386 17.75 13.62 16.28
N ILE A 387 17.41 14.76 16.89
CA ILE A 387 17.29 16.04 16.17
C ILE A 387 18.68 16.68 16.08
N GLU A 388 19.25 16.66 14.88
CA GLU A 388 20.60 17.18 14.58
C GLU A 388 20.57 18.68 14.25
N MET A 389 19.46 19.14 13.69
CA MET A 389 19.22 20.54 13.40
C MET A 389 17.74 20.86 13.62
N GLU A 390 17.46 21.76 14.56
CA GLU A 390 16.09 22.19 14.87
C GLU A 390 15.43 22.87 13.68
N ALA A 391 14.18 22.49 13.40
CA ALA A 391 13.38 23.19 12.41
C ALA A 391 12.94 24.55 12.96
N LYS A 392 12.91 25.57 12.10
CA LYS A 392 12.40 26.88 12.49
C LYS A 392 10.87 26.87 12.39
N GLU A 393 10.23 27.29 13.47
CA GLU A 393 8.78 27.49 13.50
C GLU A 393 8.32 28.50 12.45
N PHE A 394 7.21 28.19 11.78
CA PHE A 394 6.46 29.14 10.95
C PHE A 394 4.96 28.99 11.17
N SER A 395 4.20 30.03 10.82
CA SER A 395 2.76 30.09 11.08
C SER A 395 2.00 29.00 10.33
N LEU A 396 1.11 28.32 11.05
CA LEU A 396 0.03 27.52 10.47
C LEU A 396 -1.00 28.48 9.87
N GLU A 397 -1.19 28.43 8.55
CA GLU A 397 -2.10 29.31 7.81
C GLU A 397 -3.42 28.61 7.46
N ASN A 398 -3.37 27.29 7.25
CA ASN A 398 -4.51 26.49 6.82
C ASN A 398 -4.60 25.20 7.65
N ASP A 399 -5.79 24.89 8.16
CA ASP A 399 -6.12 23.64 8.86
C ASP A 399 -6.92 22.67 7.98
N GLY A 400 -7.28 23.09 6.76
CA GLY A 400 -7.83 22.22 5.74
C GLY A 400 -7.61 22.71 4.31
N TYR A 401 -8.15 21.96 3.35
CA TYR A 401 -8.07 22.27 1.91
C TYR A 401 -9.29 21.71 1.15
N GLY A 402 -9.52 22.19 -0.08
CA GLY A 402 -10.65 21.75 -0.91
C GLY A 402 -11.66 22.87 -1.17
N SER A 403 -12.92 22.51 -1.39
CA SER A 403 -14.01 23.46 -1.71
C SER A 403 -14.96 23.59 -0.52
N PRO A 404 -14.64 24.44 0.48
CA PRO A 404 -15.56 24.70 1.57
C PRO A 404 -16.81 25.44 1.07
N PRO A 405 -17.99 25.23 1.69
CA PRO A 405 -18.26 24.32 2.79
C PRO A 405 -18.58 22.87 2.35
N GLU A 406 -18.61 22.61 1.04
CA GLU A 406 -19.20 21.39 0.49
C GLU A 406 -18.30 20.15 0.66
N TYR A 407 -16.98 20.31 0.49
CA TYR A 407 -15.99 19.24 0.60
C TYR A 407 -14.65 19.75 1.15
N PRO A 408 -14.55 20.04 2.46
CA PRO A 408 -13.28 20.33 3.08
C PRO A 408 -12.58 19.02 3.50
N PHE A 409 -11.26 19.00 3.37
CA PHE A 409 -10.34 17.94 3.78
C PHE A 409 -9.45 18.47 4.88
N TYR A 410 -9.32 17.72 5.98
CA TYR A 410 -8.41 18.08 7.07
C TYR A 410 -6.96 17.81 6.64
N ILE A 411 -6.04 18.69 7.08
CA ILE A 411 -4.60 18.41 7.04
C ILE A 411 -4.32 17.08 7.75
N GLY A 412 -3.47 16.25 7.13
CA GLY A 412 -3.13 14.90 7.58
C GLY A 412 -4.11 13.84 7.10
N TYR A 413 -5.40 14.02 7.38
CA TYR A 413 -6.42 12.98 7.22
C TYR A 413 -6.99 12.84 5.81
N GLY A 414 -6.76 13.83 4.95
CA GLY A 414 -7.18 13.79 3.55
C GLY A 414 -8.69 13.64 3.38
N ASN A 415 -9.11 12.64 2.61
CA ASN A 415 -10.53 12.43 2.30
C ASN A 415 -11.33 11.72 3.40
N ALA A 416 -10.74 11.57 4.59
CA ALA A 416 -11.44 11.01 5.74
C ALA A 416 -12.62 11.87 6.19
N ASP A 417 -13.58 11.23 6.84
CA ASP A 417 -14.62 11.87 7.63
C ASP A 417 -14.30 11.65 9.11
N ILE A 418 -14.19 12.74 9.86
CA ILE A 418 -13.79 12.76 11.28
C ILE A 418 -14.91 13.45 12.04
N SER A 419 -15.89 12.66 12.49
CA SER A 419 -17.17 13.21 12.93
C SER A 419 -17.08 14.10 14.18
N ASP A 420 -16.06 13.89 15.02
CA ASP A 420 -15.87 14.63 16.27
C ASP A 420 -14.82 15.75 16.17
N ALA A 421 -14.24 15.99 14.97
CA ALA A 421 -13.27 17.06 14.77
C ALA A 421 -13.94 18.46 14.75
N PRO A 422 -13.29 19.49 15.32
CA PRO A 422 -13.74 20.88 15.17
C PRO A 422 -13.79 21.27 13.70
N GLY A 423 -14.78 22.10 13.32
CA GLY A 423 -14.92 22.54 11.94
C GLY A 423 -13.71 23.36 11.47
N ILE A 424 -13.22 23.06 10.26
CA ILE A 424 -12.09 23.76 9.62
C ILE A 424 -12.31 25.28 9.60
N ILE A 425 -11.32 26.02 10.10
CA ILE A 425 -11.36 27.48 10.29
C ILE A 425 -10.80 28.19 9.04
N SER A 426 -9.76 27.64 8.43
CA SER A 426 -8.99 28.22 7.33
C SER A 426 -8.66 27.17 6.27
N CYS A 427 -9.32 27.27 5.12
CA CYS A 427 -9.07 26.38 3.99
C CYS A 427 -8.06 26.99 3.01
N PHE A 428 -7.09 26.17 2.60
CA PHE A 428 -6.33 26.46 1.40
C PHE A 428 -7.26 26.36 0.17
N SER A 429 -7.68 27.52 -0.34
CA SER A 429 -8.35 27.66 -1.63
C SER A 429 -7.33 28.13 -2.67
N HIS A 430 -7.29 27.49 -3.84
CA HIS A 430 -6.53 28.06 -4.96
C HIS A 430 -7.08 29.47 -5.24
N PRO A 431 -6.22 30.51 -5.33
CA PRO A 431 -6.70 31.81 -5.75
C PRO A 431 -7.35 31.66 -7.13
N ASP A 432 -8.62 32.07 -7.21
CA ASP A 432 -9.32 32.22 -8.49
C ASP A 432 -8.54 33.25 -9.32
N GLU A 433 -7.76 32.78 -10.30
CA GLU A 433 -7.26 33.60 -11.42
C GLU A 433 -8.25 33.58 -12.58
#